data_AF-A0A9W4U7A4-F1
#
_entry.id   AF-A0A9W4U7A4-F1
#
_cell.length_a   1.000
_cell.length_b   1.000
_cell.length_c   1.000
_cell.angle_alpha   90.00
_cell.angle_beta   90.00
_cell.angle_gamma   90.00
#
_symmetry.space_group_name_H-M   'P 1'
#
loop_
_entity.id
_entity.type
_entity.pdbx_description
1 polymer ?
#
loop_
_entity_poly.entity_id
_entity_poly.type
_entity_poly.pdbx_seq_one_letter_code
_entity_poly.pdbx_strand_id
1 'polypeptide(L)'
;MASINILRALYAGNMLWHTSAFIHFSFRQEYIMRKISKRSKSKLPTVSSLPEGDAWHHDIMAYLGYINVGYVALAGIRLWSLTRNHDLPPESDMDVLALTVLGIANASQAWGNFVLSAGSGRWIMGTGFDRITVFDALFTLLDGYVVASYIFGS
;
A
#
# COMPACT_ATOMS: atom_id res chain seq x y z
N MET A 1 -13.39 14.98 -13.87
CA MET A 1 -12.29 14.17 -14.44
C MET A 1 -10.94 14.65 -13.92
N ALA A 2 -10.03 13.74 -13.61
CA ALA A 2 -8.66 14.07 -13.19
C ALA A 2 -7.79 14.49 -14.39
N SER A 3 -6.84 15.40 -14.16
CA SER A 3 -5.89 15.79 -15.20
C SER A 3 -4.80 14.73 -15.39
N ILE A 4 -4.17 14.71 -16.57
CA ILE A 4 -3.06 13.78 -16.87
C ILE A 4 -1.90 13.91 -15.86
N ASN A 5 -1.64 15.13 -15.36
CA ASN A 5 -0.60 15.37 -14.37
C ASN A 5 -0.96 14.76 -13.00
N ILE A 6 -2.24 14.82 -12.61
CA ILE A 6 -2.72 14.15 -11.40
C ILE A 6 -2.58 12.62 -11.54
N LEU A 7 -2.98 12.06 -12.68
CA LEU A 7 -2.83 10.62 -12.94
C LEU A 7 -1.36 10.18 -12.89
N ARG A 8 -0.45 10.91 -13.55
CA ARG A 8 1.00 10.63 -13.50
C ARG A 8 1.52 10.68 -12.08
N ALA A 9 1.17 11.71 -11.31
CA ALA A 9 1.59 11.83 -9.91
C ALA A 9 1.07 10.67 -9.07
N LEU A 10 -0.19 10.27 -9.27
CA LEU A 10 -0.83 9.20 -8.51
C LEU A 10 -0.24 7.83 -8.84
N TYR A 11 -0.02 7.51 -10.11
CA TYR A 11 0.66 6.27 -10.50
C TYR A 11 2.12 6.23 -10.07
N ALA A 12 2.85 7.35 -10.16
CA ALA A 12 4.21 7.44 -9.63
C ALA A 12 4.23 7.21 -8.11
N GLY A 13 3.28 7.82 -7.38
CA GLY A 13 3.12 7.63 -5.95
C GLY A 13 2.83 6.18 -5.58
N ASN A 14 1.83 5.55 -6.21
CA ASN A 14 1.50 4.14 -6.01
C ASN A 14 2.68 3.22 -6.36
N MET A 15 3.36 3.46 -7.48
CA MET A 15 4.55 2.69 -7.87
C MET A 15 5.65 2.78 -6.80
N LEU A 16 5.97 3.99 -6.32
CA LEU A 16 6.97 4.19 -5.26
C LEU A 16 6.54 3.55 -3.94
N TRP A 17 5.26 3.67 -3.59
CA TRP A 17 4.70 3.11 -2.36
C TRP A 17 4.79 1.59 -2.34
N HIS A 18 4.25 0.93 -3.37
CA HIS A 18 4.29 -0.53 -3.49
C HIS A 18 5.73 -1.05 -3.69
N THR A 19 6.62 -0.29 -4.34
CA THR A 19 8.05 -0.64 -4.41
C THR A 19 8.70 -0.59 -3.04
N SER A 20 8.39 0.45 -2.25
CA SER A 20 8.84 0.56 -0.87
C SER A 20 8.34 -0.62 -0.04
N ALA A 21 7.06 -0.99 -0.16
CA ALA A 21 6.48 -2.14 0.53
C ALA A 21 7.18 -3.45 0.13
N PHE A 22 7.38 -3.69 -1.16
CA PHE A 22 8.12 -4.85 -1.67
C PHE A 22 9.53 -4.92 -1.06
N ILE A 23 10.33 -3.86 -1.19
CA ILE A 23 11.72 -3.88 -0.70
C ILE A 23 11.77 -4.11 0.81
N HIS A 24 10.93 -3.41 1.57
CA HIS A 24 10.99 -3.43 3.02
C HIS A 24 10.40 -4.70 3.61
N PHE A 25 9.32 -5.25 3.03
CA PHE A 25 8.71 -6.47 3.54
C PHE A 25 9.36 -7.75 3.01
N SER A 26 9.98 -7.74 1.82
CA SER A 26 10.65 -8.93 1.27
C SER A 26 12.10 -9.09 1.72
N PHE A 27 12.82 -7.99 2.00
CA PHE A 27 14.27 -8.04 2.26
C PHE A 27 14.71 -7.37 3.56
N ARG A 28 13.82 -6.66 4.25
CA ARG A 28 14.14 -5.91 5.47
C ARG A 28 13.17 -6.19 6.62
N GLN A 29 12.71 -7.44 6.71
CA GLN A 29 11.71 -7.90 7.67
C GLN A 29 12.08 -7.49 9.09
N GLU A 30 13.23 -7.94 9.59
CA GLU A 30 13.70 -7.61 10.95
C GLU A 30 13.72 -6.12 11.23
N TYR A 31 14.21 -5.32 10.28
CA TYR A 31 14.30 -3.87 10.41
C TYR A 31 12.93 -3.25 10.59
N ILE A 32 11.97 -3.62 9.74
CA ILE A 32 10.62 -3.04 9.82
C ILE A 32 9.88 -3.54 11.06
N MET A 33 10.03 -4.81 11.40
CA MET A 33 9.48 -5.40 12.61
C MET A 33 9.93 -4.62 13.84
N ARG A 34 11.23 -4.37 13.98
CA ARG A 34 11.76 -3.58 15.11
C ARG A 34 11.27 -2.13 15.10
N LYS A 35 11.13 -1.53 13.91
CA LYS A 35 10.86 -0.10 13.75
C LYS A 35 9.38 0.28 13.87
N ILE A 36 8.49 -0.52 13.29
CA ILE A 36 7.08 -0.17 13.10
C ILE A 36 6.16 -1.05 13.94
N SER A 37 6.58 -2.27 14.29
CA SER A 37 5.75 -3.10 15.17
C SER A 37 5.70 -2.55 16.60
N LYS A 38 4.61 -2.87 17.30
CA LYS A 38 4.47 -2.62 18.75
C LYS A 38 4.93 -3.82 19.59
N ARG A 39 5.59 -4.82 18.98
CA ARG A 39 5.93 -6.09 19.65
C ARG A 39 6.79 -5.88 20.89
N SER A 40 7.84 -5.04 20.78
CA SER A 40 8.73 -4.69 21.90
C SER A 40 8.01 -4.05 23.09
N LYS A 41 6.84 -3.45 22.86
CA LYS A 41 6.01 -2.79 23.88
C LYS A 41 4.82 -3.63 24.31
N SER A 42 4.72 -4.88 23.83
CA SER A 42 3.62 -5.77 24.17
C SER A 42 3.67 -6.14 25.66
N LYS A 43 2.49 -6.22 26.28
CA LYS A 43 2.33 -6.72 27.66
C LYS A 43 2.50 -8.24 27.75
N LEU A 44 2.46 -8.95 26.62
CA LEU A 44 2.64 -10.40 26.54
C LEU A 44 4.14 -10.73 26.40
N PRO A 45 4.76 -11.42 27.38
CA PRO A 45 6.18 -11.75 27.34
C PRO A 45 6.61 -12.55 26.11
N THR A 46 5.72 -13.43 25.62
CA THR A 46 5.95 -14.23 24.41
C THR A 46 6.03 -13.39 23.13
N VAL A 47 5.47 -12.18 23.14
CA VAL A 47 5.51 -11.25 21.99
C VAL A 47 6.66 -10.25 22.16
N SER A 48 6.87 -9.72 23.36
CA SER A 48 7.90 -8.71 23.62
C SER A 48 9.33 -9.26 23.62
N SER A 49 9.51 -10.56 23.89
CA SER A 49 10.80 -11.26 23.77
C SER A 49 11.28 -11.44 22.32
N LEU A 50 10.40 -11.26 21.33
CA LEU A 50 10.71 -11.38 19.90
C LEU A 50 10.33 -10.10 19.15
N PRO A 51 11.02 -8.96 19.40
CA PRO A 51 10.64 -7.68 18.81
C PRO A 51 10.85 -7.62 17.28
N GLU A 52 11.76 -8.41 16.75
CA GLU A 52 12.00 -8.63 15.31
C GLU A 52 11.03 -9.64 14.68
N GLY A 53 10.22 -10.34 15.47
CA GLY A 53 9.42 -11.48 15.00
C GLY A 53 10.15 -12.81 15.04
N ASP A 54 9.42 -13.86 14.69
CA ASP A 54 9.95 -15.19 14.41
C ASP A 54 9.89 -15.47 12.89
N ALA A 55 10.35 -16.65 12.48
CA ALA A 55 10.36 -17.08 11.08
C ALA A 55 8.98 -16.98 10.41
N TRP A 56 7.91 -17.34 11.12
CA TRP A 56 6.55 -17.27 10.58
C TRP A 56 6.13 -15.84 10.25
N HIS A 57 6.50 -14.88 11.11
CA HIS A 57 6.24 -13.47 10.82
C HIS A 57 7.04 -12.99 9.60
N HIS A 58 8.27 -13.44 9.44
CA HIS A 58 9.11 -13.07 8.29
C HIS A 58 8.58 -13.66 6.99
N ASP A 59 8.04 -14.88 7.01
CA ASP A 59 7.39 -15.52 5.85
C ASP A 59 6.14 -14.75 5.42
N ILE A 60 5.28 -14.37 6.39
CA ILE A 60 4.11 -13.53 6.13
C ILE A 60 4.54 -12.19 5.51
N MET A 61 5.57 -11.56 6.06
CA MET A 61 6.07 -10.31 5.50
C MET A 61 6.62 -10.48 4.10
N ALA A 62 7.38 -11.55 3.84
CA ALA A 62 7.88 -11.82 2.50
C ALA A 62 6.73 -11.97 1.51
N TYR A 63 5.70 -12.73 1.88
CA TYR A 63 4.48 -12.87 1.09
C TYR A 63 3.78 -11.53 0.82
N LEU A 64 3.62 -10.70 1.86
CA LEU A 64 3.07 -9.34 1.73
C LEU A 64 3.95 -8.44 0.86
N GLY A 65 5.27 -8.60 0.90
CA GLY A 65 6.18 -7.89 0.00
C GLY A 65 6.00 -8.34 -1.45
N TYR A 66 5.91 -9.66 -1.69
CA TYR A 66 5.81 -10.20 -3.04
C TYR A 66 4.49 -9.88 -3.75
N ILE A 67 3.37 -9.83 -3.02
CA ILE A 67 2.09 -9.43 -3.63
C ILE A 67 2.13 -7.98 -4.17
N ASN A 68 2.98 -7.11 -3.59
CA ASN A 68 3.14 -5.75 -4.07
C ASN A 68 3.79 -5.64 -5.47
N VAL A 69 4.48 -6.68 -5.95
CA VAL A 69 5.11 -6.67 -7.28
C VAL A 69 4.08 -6.45 -8.39
N GLY A 70 2.89 -7.05 -8.27
CA GLY A 70 1.80 -6.85 -9.23
C GLY A 70 1.31 -5.40 -9.26
N TYR A 71 1.20 -4.75 -8.10
CA TYR A 71 0.77 -3.35 -7.98
C TYR A 71 1.83 -2.39 -8.52
N VAL A 72 3.12 -2.67 -8.27
CA VAL A 72 4.24 -1.93 -8.88
C VAL A 72 4.18 -2.00 -10.40
N ALA A 73 4.01 -3.21 -10.95
CA ALA A 73 3.93 -3.41 -12.39
C ALA A 73 2.72 -2.67 -13.00
N LEU A 74 1.55 -2.78 -12.39
CA LEU A 74 0.33 -2.09 -12.82
C LEU A 74 0.53 -0.57 -12.85
N ALA A 75 0.98 0.02 -11.73
CA ALA A 75 1.21 1.45 -11.62
C ALA A 75 2.31 1.94 -12.59
N GLY A 76 3.39 1.17 -12.72
CA GLY A 76 4.51 1.47 -13.62
C GLY A 76 4.12 1.44 -15.11
N ILE A 77 3.34 0.44 -15.53
CA ILE A 77 2.85 0.35 -16.92
C ILE A 77 1.91 1.52 -17.24
N ARG A 78 0.99 1.87 -16.32
CA ARG A 78 0.11 3.03 -16.52
C ARG A 78 0.88 4.34 -16.56
N LEU A 79 1.83 4.54 -15.64
CA LEU A 79 2.71 5.71 -15.65
C LEU A 79 3.51 5.81 -16.95
N TRP A 80 4.06 4.70 -17.43
CA TRP A 80 4.80 4.65 -18.69
C TRP A 80 3.92 4.99 -19.88
N SER A 81 2.71 4.43 -19.96
CA SER A 81 1.74 4.74 -21.02
C SER A 81 1.39 6.22 -21.06
N LEU A 82 1.06 6.81 -19.89
CA LEU A 82 0.73 8.24 -19.79
C LEU A 82 1.93 9.15 -20.08
N THR A 83 3.15 8.69 -19.82
CA THR A 83 4.37 9.47 -20.12
C THR A 83 4.71 9.40 -21.60
N ARG A 84 4.46 8.27 -22.27
CA ARG A 84 4.82 8.08 -23.68
C ARG A 84 3.80 8.68 -24.64
N ASN A 85 2.52 8.63 -24.29
CA ASN A 85 1.41 9.04 -25.15
C ASN A 85 0.84 10.39 -24.68
N HIS A 86 1.53 11.49 -25.01
CA HIS A 86 1.10 12.83 -24.64
C HIS A 86 -0.20 13.28 -25.32
N ASP A 87 -0.50 12.71 -26.49
CA ASP A 87 -1.62 13.12 -27.36
C ASP A 87 -2.84 12.20 -27.26
N LEU A 88 -2.74 11.09 -26.51
CA LEU A 88 -3.88 10.20 -26.32
C LEU A 88 -4.71 10.69 -25.13
N PRO A 89 -6.05 10.80 -25.28
CA PRO A 89 -6.91 11.10 -24.15
C PRO A 89 -6.75 9.99 -23.09
N PRO A 90 -6.88 10.33 -21.79
CA PRO A 90 -6.86 9.34 -20.72
C PRO A 90 -7.85 8.21 -21.04
N GLU A 91 -7.38 6.97 -20.99
CA GLU A 91 -8.25 5.80 -21.12
C GLU A 91 -9.04 5.64 -19.82
N SER A 92 -10.18 6.34 -19.71
CA SER A 92 -10.97 6.41 -18.47
C SER A 92 -11.23 5.03 -17.87
N ASP A 93 -11.53 4.04 -18.70
CA ASP A 93 -11.90 2.70 -18.25
C ASP A 93 -10.69 1.95 -17.66
N MET A 94 -9.52 2.07 -18.29
CA MET A 94 -8.29 1.47 -17.80
C MET A 94 -7.77 2.18 -16.56
N ASP A 95 -7.94 3.51 -16.48
CA ASP A 95 -7.59 4.28 -15.29
C ASP A 95 -8.53 3.98 -14.12
N VAL A 96 -9.83 3.86 -14.38
CA VAL A 96 -10.81 3.41 -13.38
C VAL A 96 -10.46 2.02 -12.88
N LEU A 97 -10.17 1.06 -13.77
CA LEU A 97 -9.79 -0.30 -13.38
C LEU A 97 -8.50 -0.31 -12.54
N ALA A 98 -7.44 0.32 -13.04
CA ALA A 98 -6.14 0.30 -12.39
C ALA A 98 -6.17 0.97 -11.02
N LEU A 99 -6.77 2.16 -10.92
CA LEU A 99 -6.90 2.89 -9.65
C LEU A 99 -7.88 2.20 -8.70
N THR A 100 -8.90 1.50 -9.19
CA THR A 100 -9.74 0.66 -8.32
C THR A 100 -8.93 -0.48 -7.70
N VAL A 101 -8.11 -1.18 -8.49
CA VAL A 101 -7.25 -2.27 -7.98
C VAL A 101 -6.23 -1.75 -6.97
N LEU A 102 -5.54 -0.65 -7.28
CA LEU A 102 -4.57 -0.01 -6.37
C LEU A 102 -5.25 0.49 -5.10
N GLY A 103 -6.38 1.17 -5.25
CA GLY A 103 -7.19 1.66 -4.14
C GLY A 103 -7.66 0.55 -3.22
N ILE A 104 -8.14 -0.58 -3.76
CA ILE A 104 -8.52 -1.77 -2.97
C ILE A 104 -7.31 -2.38 -2.26
N ALA A 105 -6.16 -2.47 -2.94
CA ALA A 105 -4.93 -3.00 -2.34
C ALA A 105 -4.53 -2.17 -1.11
N ASN A 106 -4.50 -0.85 -1.24
CA ASN A 106 -4.22 0.07 -0.15
C ASN A 106 -5.32 0.02 0.93
N ALA A 107 -6.60 -0.01 0.55
CA ALA A 107 -7.72 -0.04 1.47
C ALA A 107 -7.72 -1.29 2.35
N SER A 108 -7.42 -2.45 1.75
CA SER A 108 -7.38 -3.72 2.47
C SER A 108 -6.31 -3.74 3.56
N GLN A 109 -5.14 -3.14 3.30
CA GLN A 109 -4.06 -2.99 4.27
C GLN A 109 -4.42 -1.98 5.36
N ALA A 110 -4.93 -0.79 4.97
CA ALA A 110 -5.39 0.22 5.93
C ALA A 110 -6.48 -0.33 6.85
N TRP A 111 -7.47 -1.05 6.31
CA TRP A 111 -8.54 -1.67 7.08
C TRP A 111 -8.03 -2.72 8.07
N GLY A 112 -7.16 -3.63 7.63
CA GLY A 112 -6.53 -4.62 8.52
C GLY A 112 -5.77 -3.96 9.67
N ASN A 113 -5.10 -2.84 9.38
CA ASN A 113 -4.29 -2.08 10.33
C ASN A 113 -5.15 -1.28 11.34
N PHE A 114 -6.24 -0.65 10.89
CA PHE A 114 -7.14 0.12 11.75
C PHE A 114 -8.09 -0.76 12.57
N VAL A 115 -8.65 -1.83 11.97
CA VAL A 115 -9.81 -2.54 12.54
C VAL A 115 -9.40 -3.84 13.23
N LEU A 116 -8.56 -4.67 12.60
CA LEU A 116 -8.24 -6.00 13.12
C LEU A 116 -7.03 -5.98 14.06
N SER A 117 -6.09 -5.07 13.80
CA SER A 117 -4.76 -5.08 14.44
C SER A 117 -4.65 -4.18 15.66
N ALA A 118 -5.51 -3.18 15.79
CA ALA A 118 -5.42 -2.15 16.83
C ALA A 118 -5.59 -2.71 18.25
N GLY A 119 -6.45 -3.72 18.45
CA GLY A 119 -6.76 -4.27 19.76
C GLY A 119 -5.94 -5.50 20.17
N SER A 120 -5.44 -6.28 19.20
CA SER A 120 -4.84 -7.58 19.51
C SER A 120 -3.38 -7.48 19.97
N GLY A 121 -2.64 -6.47 19.53
CA GLY A 121 -1.19 -6.37 19.74
C GLY A 121 -0.39 -7.52 19.10
N ARG A 122 -1.08 -8.42 18.38
CA ARG A 122 -0.53 -9.64 17.74
C ARG A 122 -0.18 -9.40 16.28
N TRP A 123 -0.81 -8.43 15.63
CA TRP A 123 -0.49 -8.04 14.26
C TRP A 123 0.43 -6.83 14.21
N ILE A 124 1.23 -6.81 13.15
CA ILE A 124 2.60 -6.35 13.19
C ILE A 124 2.82 -5.48 11.97
N MET A 125 3.26 -4.25 12.21
CA MET A 125 3.37 -3.16 11.22
C MET A 125 2.00 -2.54 10.96
N GLY A 126 1.96 -1.20 10.80
CA GLY A 126 0.69 -0.57 10.48
C GLY A 126 -0.31 -0.58 11.64
N THR A 127 -0.11 0.14 12.75
CA THR A 127 -1.19 0.27 13.75
C THR A 127 -1.47 1.72 14.13
N GLY A 128 -2.70 2.15 13.88
CA GLY A 128 -3.17 3.51 14.16
C GLY A 128 -2.61 4.50 13.15
N PHE A 129 -1.92 5.54 13.63
CA PHE A 129 -1.35 6.62 12.81
C PHE A 129 0.12 6.40 12.44
N ASP A 130 0.58 5.15 12.35
CA ASP A 130 1.92 4.92 11.82
C ASP A 130 1.97 5.19 10.31
N ARG A 131 3.19 5.32 9.80
CA ARG A 131 3.42 5.76 8.41
C ARG A 131 2.80 4.81 7.39
N ILE A 132 2.82 3.49 7.62
CA ILE A 132 2.27 2.53 6.64
C ILE A 132 0.77 2.73 6.52
N THR A 133 0.05 2.70 7.65
CA THR A 133 -1.40 2.87 7.68
C THR A 133 -1.82 4.23 7.09
N VAL A 134 -1.09 5.29 7.38
CA VAL A 134 -1.37 6.63 6.85
C VAL A 134 -1.18 6.69 5.33
N PHE A 135 -0.11 6.11 4.79
CA PHE A 135 0.12 6.10 3.34
C PHE A 135 -0.91 5.21 2.62
N ASP A 136 -1.24 4.04 3.15
CA ASP A 136 -2.30 3.18 2.61
C ASP A 136 -3.65 3.92 2.59
N ALA A 137 -4.02 4.59 3.67
CA ALA A 137 -5.26 5.36 3.74
C ALA A 137 -5.24 6.55 2.76
N LEU A 138 -4.11 7.25 2.64
CA LEU A 138 -3.96 8.35 1.70
C LEU A 138 -4.14 7.90 0.25
N PHE A 139 -3.43 6.85 -0.19
CA PHE A 139 -3.55 6.35 -1.55
C PHE A 139 -4.95 5.78 -1.82
N THR A 140 -5.57 5.11 -0.84
CA THR A 140 -6.98 4.69 -0.94
C THR A 140 -7.91 5.86 -1.25
N LEU A 141 -7.77 6.97 -0.52
CA LEU A 141 -8.61 8.16 -0.71
C LEU A 141 -8.35 8.84 -2.05
N LEU A 142 -7.09 8.96 -2.46
CA LEU A 142 -6.72 9.60 -3.73
C LEU A 142 -7.18 8.76 -4.93
N ASP A 143 -6.93 7.45 -4.91
CA ASP A 143 -7.36 6.52 -5.94
C ASP A 143 -8.89 6.51 -6.05
N GLY A 144 -9.57 6.38 -4.91
CA GLY A 144 -11.04 6.40 -4.83
C GLY A 144 -11.66 7.72 -5.31
N TYR A 145 -11.04 8.86 -4.96
CA TYR A 145 -11.49 10.17 -5.44
C TYR A 145 -11.42 10.26 -6.97
N VAL A 146 -10.31 9.83 -7.57
CA VAL A 146 -10.17 9.86 -9.04
C VAL A 146 -11.20 8.94 -9.69
N VAL A 147 -11.36 7.71 -9.20
CA VAL A 147 -12.38 6.76 -9.69
C VAL A 147 -13.79 7.36 -9.61
N ALA A 148 -14.17 7.90 -8.45
CA ALA A 148 -15.48 8.54 -8.27
C ALA A 148 -15.67 9.73 -9.22
N SER A 149 -14.61 10.51 -9.48
CA SER A 149 -14.67 11.65 -10.41
C SER A 149 -14.88 11.25 -11.88
N TYR A 150 -14.51 10.02 -12.25
CA TYR A 150 -14.77 9.46 -13.57
C TYR A 150 -16.17 8.84 -13.68
N ILE A 151 -16.66 8.19 -12.60
CA ILE A 151 -17.96 7.52 -12.59
C ILE A 151 -19.12 8.49 -12.43
N PHE A 152 -19.01 9.49 -11.55
CA PHE A 152 -20.10 10.40 -11.20
C PHE A 152 -19.95 11.80 -11.81
N GLY A 153 -18.76 12.12 -12.33
CA GLY A 153 -18.49 13.41 -12.97
C GLY A 153 -18.81 13.46 -14.46
N SER A 154 -19.47 12.42 -14.98
CA SER A 154 -19.96 12.28 -16.36
C SER A 154 -21.35 12.86 -16.52
#